data_AF-A0A1U7CP97-F1
#
_entry.id   AF-A0A1U7CP97-F1
#
_cell.length_a   1.000
_cell.length_b   1.000
_cell.length_c   1.000
_cell.angle_alpha   90.00
_cell.angle_beta   90.00
_cell.angle_gamma   90.00
#
_symmetry.space_group_name_H-M   'P 1'
#
loop_
_entity.id
_entity.type
_entity.pdbx_description
1 polymer ?
#
loop_
_entity_poly.entity_id
_entity_poly.type
_entity_poly.pdbx_seq_one_letter_code
_entity_poly.pdbx_strand_id
1 'polypeptide(L)'
;MGLFGRAKNLFKGMGTFPEPKVQYYNVVCPLGHRVRGQRTEGYQALRCPACGEGVFVLPLSPLPEPIAPARSAMRRARVEPSGAVVDEGPVELHDPGEVTVEMERDDRQADAEIIWEDDQADGAEDLAAKAPQPDVDKIARDRRRSAAKRAPAQPEAAAASRGGRKPDRRVALDEPEFEERRPRRRPSRPLVVFSVVALLVVGTVALRTWRSRRQQYPLVAELGRVEGIPALERGDFDTAYQLLSAAKHAVDSLGGGVEGADKIRQAADEAGVFNSLLPETLEDLLDQAARTNPQAWASRFEDQYQGRAVILDTKIKATPDSAEKRYEVEYLVMPLGEAANFRGAGGARPERTARIDLDDFELFQLAEPKVGDHVVFGARLAQFQFDAAGGSWVVRFQPKSGVFIQHNKALETLGWPSAADVVAEPGGP
;
A
#
# COMPACT_ATOMS: atom_id res chain seq x y z
N MET A 1 52.06 -26.06 -23.94
CA MET A 1 52.52 -25.01 -23.00
C MET A 1 52.19 -23.65 -23.61
N GLY A 2 51.36 -22.73 -23.11
CA GLY A 2 50.50 -22.64 -21.94
C GLY A 2 49.74 -21.30 -22.03
N LEU A 3 48.96 -21.10 -23.10
CA LEU A 3 48.20 -19.86 -23.38
C LEU A 3 47.10 -19.56 -22.34
N PHE A 4 46.73 -20.53 -21.50
CA PHE A 4 45.80 -20.37 -20.38
C PHE A 4 46.42 -19.70 -19.14
N GLY A 5 47.74 -19.46 -19.09
CA GLY A 5 48.40 -18.84 -17.94
C GLY A 5 48.21 -17.32 -17.83
N ARG A 6 48.02 -16.62 -18.95
CA ARG A 6 47.90 -15.14 -18.96
C ARG A 6 46.50 -14.61 -18.63
N ALA A 7 45.45 -15.40 -18.85
CA ALA A 7 44.09 -14.97 -18.54
C ALA A 7 43.80 -14.91 -17.02
N LYS A 8 44.50 -15.71 -16.20
CA LYS A 8 44.31 -15.72 -14.74
C LYS A 8 44.83 -14.47 -14.02
N ASN A 9 45.74 -13.70 -14.62
CA ASN A 9 46.29 -12.49 -13.99
C ASN A 9 45.46 -11.21 -14.24
N LEU A 10 44.55 -11.20 -15.22
CA LEU A 10 43.66 -10.06 -15.47
C LEU A 10 42.43 -10.03 -14.56
N PHE A 11 42.02 -11.17 -13.99
CA PHE A 11 40.91 -11.25 -13.04
C PHE A 11 41.33 -11.01 -11.57
N LYS A 12 42.62 -10.91 -11.27
CA LYS A 12 43.12 -10.60 -9.91
C LYS A 12 43.04 -9.11 -9.53
N GLY A 13 42.71 -8.22 -10.47
CA GLY A 13 42.57 -6.78 -10.23
C GLY A 13 41.15 -6.29 -9.95
N MET A 14 40.13 -7.14 -10.11
CA MET A 14 38.73 -6.78 -9.83
C MET A 14 38.31 -7.36 -8.48
N GLY A 15 38.49 -6.57 -7.43
CA GLY A 15 37.72 -6.73 -6.19
C GLY A 15 38.38 -7.60 -5.12
N THR A 16 39.47 -7.12 -4.52
CA THR A 16 39.52 -7.24 -3.05
C THR A 16 38.38 -6.39 -2.54
N PHE A 17 37.24 -7.01 -2.24
CA PHE A 17 36.16 -6.33 -1.52
C PHE A 17 36.81 -5.73 -0.27
N PRO A 18 36.67 -4.40 -0.04
CA PRO A 18 37.26 -3.78 1.13
C PRO A 18 36.79 -4.55 2.35
N GLU A 19 37.73 -4.95 3.19
CA GLU A 19 37.44 -5.68 4.42
C GLU A 19 36.35 -4.90 5.17
N PRO A 20 35.22 -5.54 5.52
CA PRO A 20 34.05 -4.84 5.99
C PRO A 20 34.38 -4.06 7.27
N LYS A 21 34.40 -2.73 7.15
CA LYS A 21 34.67 -1.85 8.28
C LYS A 21 33.51 -1.97 9.26
N VAL A 22 33.82 -2.38 10.49
CA VAL A 22 32.83 -2.52 11.57
C VAL A 22 32.18 -1.17 11.86
N GLN A 23 30.86 -1.05 11.64
CA GLN A 23 30.08 0.13 12.03
C GLN A 23 29.45 -0.09 13.41
N TYR A 24 29.67 0.85 14.32
CA TYR A 24 29.05 0.84 15.65
C TYR A 24 27.74 1.63 15.65
N TYR A 25 26.79 1.25 16.49
CA TYR A 25 25.57 2.02 16.75
C TYR A 25 25.52 2.52 18.20
N ASN A 26 24.81 3.63 18.41
CA ASN A 26 24.52 4.21 19.72
C ASN A 26 23.08 4.76 19.66
N VAL A 27 22.13 3.99 20.14
CA VAL A 27 20.69 4.28 20.08
C VAL A 27 20.13 4.49 21.48
N VAL A 28 19.07 5.28 21.60
CA VAL A 28 18.39 5.57 22.86
C VAL A 28 17.08 4.80 22.89
N CYS A 29 16.86 4.02 23.94
CA CYS A 29 15.62 3.32 24.26
C CYS A 29 14.49 4.31 24.58
N PRO A 30 13.19 3.98 24.46
CA PRO A 30 12.08 4.89 24.82
C PRO A 30 12.18 5.48 26.24
N LEU A 31 12.76 4.73 27.18
CA LEU A 31 13.01 5.15 28.56
C LEU A 31 14.32 5.95 28.77
N GLY A 32 15.00 6.35 27.70
CA GLY A 32 16.20 7.22 27.77
C GLY A 32 17.55 6.48 27.94
N HIS A 33 17.56 5.17 28.14
CA HIS A 33 18.80 4.39 28.26
C HIS A 33 19.55 4.27 26.93
N ARG A 34 20.89 4.40 26.95
CA ARG A 34 21.74 4.28 25.74
C ARG A 34 22.21 2.84 25.54
N VAL A 35 21.93 2.28 24.37
CA VAL A 35 22.40 0.96 23.93
C VAL A 35 23.47 1.13 22.86
N ARG A 36 24.62 0.44 23.02
CA ARG A 36 25.77 0.51 22.10
C ARG A 36 26.17 -0.89 21.66
N GLY A 37 26.59 -1.03 20.41
CA GLY A 37 27.04 -2.32 19.85
C GLY A 37 27.53 -2.19 18.41
N GLN A 38 27.71 -3.33 17.74
CA GLN A 38 28.14 -3.41 16.33
C GLN A 38 26.94 -3.73 15.43
N ARG A 39 26.81 -3.03 14.30
CA ARG A 39 25.78 -3.30 13.30
C ARG A 39 26.13 -4.55 12.50
N THR A 40 25.11 -5.35 12.20
CA THR A 40 25.18 -6.53 11.31
C THR A 40 24.64 -6.19 9.93
N GLU A 41 24.82 -7.11 8.98
CA GLU A 41 24.26 -6.98 7.63
C GLU A 41 22.71 -6.99 7.65
N GLY A 42 22.12 -7.72 8.59
CA GLY A 42 20.68 -7.71 8.88
C GLY A 42 20.28 -6.73 9.99
N TYR A 43 18.98 -6.49 10.12
CA TYR A 43 18.42 -5.73 11.24
C TYR A 43 18.64 -6.47 12.57
N GLN A 44 18.75 -5.73 13.67
CA GLN A 44 18.84 -6.31 15.01
C GLN A 44 17.69 -5.81 15.86
N ALA A 45 16.93 -6.73 16.44
CA ALA A 45 15.96 -6.46 17.48
C ALA A 45 16.58 -6.84 18.82
N LEU A 46 17.00 -5.84 19.59
CA LEU A 46 17.66 -6.02 20.87
C LEU A 46 16.72 -5.61 22.01
N ARG A 47 16.91 -6.19 23.19
CA ARG A 47 16.28 -5.70 24.42
C ARG A 47 17.24 -4.80 25.16
N CYS A 48 16.75 -3.67 25.66
CA CYS A 48 17.56 -2.78 26.48
C CYS A 48 17.97 -3.51 27.77
N PRO A 49 19.27 -3.59 28.12
CA PRO A 49 19.71 -4.33 29.31
C PRO A 49 19.27 -3.68 30.64
N ALA A 50 18.87 -2.41 30.62
CA ALA A 50 18.42 -1.70 31.81
C ALA A 50 16.91 -1.87 32.10
N CYS A 51 16.08 -1.94 31.05
CA CYS A 51 14.62 -1.89 31.21
C CYS A 51 13.84 -2.97 30.43
N GLY A 52 14.50 -3.79 29.61
CA GLY A 52 13.87 -4.89 28.87
C GLY A 52 13.12 -4.48 27.60
N GLU A 53 12.88 -3.19 27.38
CA GLU A 53 12.15 -2.65 26.23
C GLU A 53 12.85 -2.96 24.89
N GLY A 54 12.04 -3.16 23.85
CA GLY A 54 12.52 -3.47 22.50
C GLY A 54 13.19 -2.26 21.84
N VAL A 55 14.38 -2.48 21.28
CA VAL A 55 15.16 -1.48 20.53
C VAL A 55 15.49 -2.04 19.16
N PHE A 56 15.10 -1.32 18.12
CA PHE A 56 15.37 -1.71 16.73
C PHE A 56 16.61 -0.98 16.19
N VAL A 57 17.58 -1.74 15.70
CA VAL A 57 18.81 -1.21 15.09
C VAL A 57 18.81 -1.53 13.59
N LEU A 58 18.96 -0.49 12.79
CA LEU A 58 19.04 -0.61 11.33
C LEU A 58 20.30 -1.37 10.88
N PRO A 59 20.22 -2.11 9.76
CA PRO A 59 21.37 -2.80 9.18
C PRO A 59 22.50 -1.84 8.79
N LEU A 60 23.66 -2.42 8.48
CA LEU A 60 24.80 -1.71 7.88
C LEU A 60 24.35 -0.90 6.66
N SER A 61 24.69 0.40 6.64
CA SER A 61 24.40 1.25 5.49
C SER A 61 25.31 0.85 4.32
N PRO A 62 24.77 0.63 3.10
CA PRO A 62 25.58 0.37 1.90
C PRO A 62 26.27 1.63 1.37
N LEU A 63 25.93 2.81 1.91
CA LEU A 63 26.56 4.06 1.52
C LEU A 63 27.92 4.21 2.25
N PRO A 64 28.96 4.72 1.57
CA PRO A 64 30.24 4.99 2.22
C PRO A 64 30.03 5.92 3.41
N GLU A 65 30.76 5.69 4.50
CA GLU A 65 30.70 6.57 5.66
C GLU A 65 30.99 8.01 5.20
N PRO A 66 30.09 8.97 5.51
CA PRO A 66 30.37 10.36 5.20
C PRO A 66 31.68 10.72 5.90
N ILE A 67 32.64 11.23 5.12
CA ILE A 67 33.92 11.70 5.64
C ILE A 67 33.58 12.71 6.72
N ALA A 68 33.84 12.36 7.98
CA ALA A 68 33.56 13.25 9.10
C ALA A 68 34.19 14.60 8.76
N PRO A 69 33.43 15.71 8.79
CA PRO A 69 33.97 17.00 8.42
C PRO A 69 35.25 17.19 9.21
N ALA A 70 36.35 17.47 8.51
CA ALA A 70 37.65 17.64 9.13
C ALA A 70 37.43 18.58 10.30
N ARG A 71 37.56 18.06 11.53
CA ARG A 71 37.36 18.85 12.73
C ARG A 71 38.38 19.97 12.61
N SER A 72 37.93 21.13 12.14
CA SER A 72 38.71 22.35 12.23
C SER A 72 39.08 22.39 13.70
N ALA A 73 40.38 22.30 13.98
CA ALA A 73 40.90 22.46 15.32
C ALA A 73 40.51 23.87 15.75
N MET A 74 39.29 23.98 16.27
CA MET A 74 38.74 25.19 16.82
C MET A 74 39.57 25.34 18.09
N ARG A 75 40.69 26.06 17.93
CA ARG A 75 41.41 26.72 19.00
C ARG A 75 40.30 27.27 19.88
N ARG A 76 40.11 26.66 21.06
CA ARG A 76 39.33 27.28 22.13
C ARG A 76 40.07 28.56 22.47
N ALA A 77 39.75 29.62 21.74
CA ALA A 77 39.91 30.96 22.25
C ALA A 77 39.09 30.96 23.54
N ARG A 78 39.79 31.08 24.65
CA ARG A 78 39.23 31.30 25.97
C ARG A 78 38.37 32.56 25.85
N VAL A 79 37.08 32.38 25.61
CA VAL A 79 36.10 33.46 25.71
C VAL A 79 36.01 33.76 27.19
N GLU A 80 36.62 34.88 27.59
CA GLU A 80 36.33 35.49 28.88
C GLU A 80 34.83 35.71 28.98
N PRO A 81 34.19 35.33 30.10
CA PRO A 81 32.79 35.59 30.32
C PRO A 81 32.59 37.11 30.43
N SER A 82 32.14 37.74 29.35
CA SER A 82 31.58 39.09 29.43
C SER A 82 30.30 38.99 30.25
N GLY A 83 30.36 39.46 31.48
CA GLY A 83 29.22 39.62 32.37
C GLY A 83 28.24 40.62 31.76
N ALA A 84 27.24 40.10 31.05
CA ALA A 84 25.97 40.78 30.87
C ALA A 84 24.98 40.02 31.75
N VAL A 85 24.88 40.47 33.00
CA VAL A 85 23.77 40.14 33.89
C VAL A 85 22.52 40.71 33.22
N VAL A 86 21.77 39.83 32.55
CA VAL A 86 20.39 40.13 32.19
C VAL A 86 19.59 39.91 33.47
N ASP A 87 19.16 41.01 34.06
CA ASP A 87 18.24 41.06 35.18
C ASP A 87 16.86 40.61 34.65
N GLU A 88 16.67 39.30 34.52
CA GLU A 88 15.35 38.71 34.37
C GLU A 88 14.62 38.92 35.69
N GLY A 89 13.86 40.01 35.75
CA GLY A 89 12.94 40.30 36.83
C GLY A 89 11.98 39.12 37.06
N PRO A 90 11.44 38.99 38.28
CA PRO A 90 10.62 37.86 38.69
C PRO A 90 9.46 37.67 37.71
N VAL A 91 9.43 36.51 37.05
CA VAL A 91 8.30 36.06 36.25
C VAL A 91 7.11 35.95 37.21
N GLU A 92 6.13 36.84 37.05
CA GLU A 92 4.86 36.75 37.75
C GLU A 92 4.15 35.47 37.30
N LEU A 93 4.22 34.43 38.13
CA LEU A 93 3.33 33.29 38.04
C LEU A 93 1.91 33.79 38.34
N HIS A 94 1.09 33.95 37.31
CA HIS A 94 -0.35 33.97 37.50
C HIS A 94 -0.78 32.57 37.94
N ASP A 95 -1.16 32.46 39.22
CA ASP A 95 -1.89 31.32 39.73
C ASP A 95 -3.14 31.11 38.86
N PRO A 96 -3.29 29.97 38.18
CA PRO A 96 -4.53 29.65 37.51
C PRO A 96 -5.62 29.60 38.58
N GLY A 97 -6.57 30.54 38.50
CA GLY A 97 -7.67 30.65 39.44
C GLY A 97 -8.32 29.28 39.66
N GLU A 98 -8.55 28.97 40.93
CA GLU A 98 -9.28 27.80 41.40
C GLU A 98 -10.64 27.72 40.68
N VAL A 99 -10.70 26.91 39.63
CA VAL A 99 -11.97 26.40 39.13
C VAL A 99 -12.31 25.20 40.01
N THR A 100 -13.06 25.48 41.08
CA THR A 100 -13.73 24.45 41.88
C THR A 100 -14.77 23.78 41.00
N VAL A 101 -14.40 22.69 40.34
CA VAL A 101 -15.37 21.74 39.79
C VAL A 101 -15.91 20.95 40.98
N GLU A 102 -17.13 21.28 41.41
CA GLU A 102 -17.91 20.43 42.32
C GLU A 102 -18.17 19.10 41.60
N MET A 103 -17.30 18.12 41.83
CA MET A 103 -17.59 16.73 41.52
C MET A 103 -18.51 16.21 42.61
N GLU A 104 -19.81 16.21 42.34
CA GLU A 104 -20.77 15.40 43.09
C GLU A 104 -20.24 13.97 43.13
N ARG A 105 -19.95 13.50 44.35
CA ARG A 105 -19.67 12.11 44.63
C ARG A 105 -20.95 11.34 44.42
N ASP A 106 -21.06 10.68 43.27
CA ASP A 106 -22.03 9.62 43.09
C ASP A 106 -21.52 8.40 43.86
N ASP A 107 -22.19 8.13 44.98
CA ASP A 107 -22.10 6.89 45.72
C ASP A 107 -22.55 5.72 44.81
N ARG A 108 -21.81 4.60 44.90
CA ARG A 108 -22.13 3.23 44.46
C ARG A 108 -21.46 2.78 43.14
N GLN A 109 -20.48 1.88 43.26
CA GLN A 109 -20.78 0.44 43.18
C GLN A 109 -19.55 -0.41 43.54
N ALA A 110 -19.82 -1.33 44.47
CA ALA A 110 -19.17 -2.60 44.80
C ALA A 110 -17.83 -2.94 44.15
N ASP A 111 -16.88 -3.22 45.03
CA ASP A 111 -15.70 -4.05 44.83
C ASP A 111 -16.07 -5.34 44.08
N ALA A 112 -15.68 -5.44 42.81
CA ALA A 112 -15.56 -6.71 42.12
C ALA A 112 -14.15 -7.24 42.39
N GLU A 113 -14.06 -8.18 43.33
CA GLU A 113 -12.89 -9.03 43.51
C GLU A 113 -12.58 -9.73 42.18
N ILE A 114 -11.49 -9.33 41.53
CA ILE A 114 -10.92 -10.07 40.40
C ILE A 114 -10.23 -11.30 40.99
N ILE A 115 -10.96 -12.42 41.00
CA ILE A 115 -10.44 -13.75 41.30
C ILE A 115 -9.52 -14.13 40.13
N TRP A 116 -8.22 -14.13 40.39
CA TRP A 116 -7.24 -14.75 39.49
C TRP A 116 -7.29 -16.25 39.74
N GLU A 117 -8.05 -16.98 38.93
CA GLU A 117 -7.96 -18.44 38.89
C GLU A 117 -6.60 -18.82 38.30
N ASP A 118 -5.73 -19.32 39.17
CA ASP A 118 -4.51 -20.05 38.83
C ASP A 118 -4.89 -21.35 38.12
N ASP A 119 -5.00 -21.30 36.80
CA ASP A 119 -5.14 -22.50 35.96
C ASP A 119 -3.79 -23.22 35.83
N GLN A 120 -3.60 -24.14 36.78
CA GLN A 120 -3.17 -25.52 36.57
C GLN A 120 -2.34 -25.81 35.31
N ALA A 121 -1.03 -25.80 35.49
CA ALA A 121 -0.10 -26.48 34.61
C ALA A 121 -0.14 -27.99 34.89
N ASP A 122 -0.73 -28.77 33.99
CA ASP A 122 -0.48 -30.21 33.87
C ASP A 122 -0.55 -30.66 32.40
N GLY A 123 0.59 -31.12 31.88
CA GLY A 123 0.68 -32.19 30.88
C GLY A 123 0.38 -31.84 29.42
N ALA A 124 1.40 -31.38 28.68
CA ALA A 124 1.51 -31.74 27.26
C ALA A 124 2.99 -31.86 26.85
N GLU A 125 3.35 -33.10 26.56
CA GLU A 125 4.64 -33.60 26.17
C GLU A 125 5.07 -33.08 24.78
N ASP A 126 6.32 -32.64 24.71
CA ASP A 126 7.34 -33.19 23.81
C ASP A 126 7.00 -33.37 22.31
N LEU A 127 6.97 -32.27 21.54
CA LEU A 127 7.23 -32.29 20.08
C LEU A 127 8.00 -31.05 19.62
N ALA A 128 9.27 -30.97 19.98
CA ALA A 128 10.24 -30.05 19.39
C ALA A 128 10.73 -30.58 18.02
N ALA A 129 9.95 -30.33 16.96
CA ALA A 129 10.41 -30.47 15.57
C ALA A 129 10.69 -29.08 14.95
N LYS A 130 11.98 -28.83 14.75
CA LYS A 130 12.59 -27.61 14.21
C LYS A 130 12.10 -27.34 12.77
N ALA A 131 11.17 -26.41 12.61
CA ALA A 131 10.75 -25.92 11.29
C ALA A 131 11.79 -24.93 10.70
N PRO A 132 12.12 -25.00 9.39
CA PRO A 132 13.02 -24.06 8.74
C PRO A 132 12.31 -22.72 8.47
N GLN A 133 12.88 -21.63 8.98
CA GLN A 133 12.44 -20.26 8.65
C GLN A 133 12.69 -19.95 7.17
N PRO A 134 11.72 -19.42 6.41
CA PRO A 134 11.94 -18.96 5.05
C PRO A 134 12.68 -17.62 5.00
N ASP A 135 13.64 -17.53 4.07
CA ASP A 135 14.50 -16.38 3.77
C ASP A 135 13.68 -15.26 3.07
N VAL A 136 13.15 -14.30 3.85
CA VAL A 136 12.27 -13.20 3.39
C VAL A 136 13.05 -12.07 2.69
N ASP A 137 14.38 -12.12 2.63
CA ASP A 137 15.21 -10.98 2.21
C ASP A 137 15.35 -10.75 0.69
N LYS A 138 14.74 -11.60 -0.17
CA LYS A 138 14.96 -11.51 -1.63
C LYS A 138 13.87 -10.79 -2.43
N ILE A 139 12.72 -10.45 -1.86
CA ILE A 139 11.60 -9.88 -2.64
C ILE A 139 11.66 -8.35 -2.74
N ALA A 140 12.35 -7.66 -1.82
CA ALA A 140 12.32 -6.19 -1.75
C ALA A 140 13.24 -5.43 -2.75
N ARG A 141 14.18 -6.11 -3.44
CA ARG A 141 15.18 -5.43 -4.30
C ARG A 141 14.81 -5.29 -5.78
N ASP A 142 13.81 -6.03 -6.28
CA ASP A 142 13.49 -6.04 -7.72
C ASP A 142 12.49 -4.95 -8.17
N ARG A 143 11.82 -4.24 -7.25
CA ARG A 143 10.79 -3.23 -7.61
C ARG A 143 11.30 -1.79 -7.80
N ARG A 144 12.58 -1.49 -7.49
CA ARG A 144 13.07 -0.09 -7.50
C ARG A 144 13.79 0.37 -8.78
N ARG A 145 13.82 -0.43 -9.86
CA ARG A 145 14.60 -0.10 -11.07
C ARG A 145 13.80 0.17 -12.35
N SER A 146 12.47 0.26 -12.29
CA SER A 146 11.63 0.37 -13.50
C SER A 146 11.04 1.76 -13.78
N ALA A 147 11.25 2.77 -12.93
CA ALA A 147 10.53 4.06 -13.01
C ALA A 147 11.38 5.25 -13.51
N ALA A 148 12.36 5.03 -14.40
CA ALA A 148 13.17 6.12 -14.94
C ALA A 148 13.45 5.95 -16.45
N LYS A 149 12.42 6.23 -17.28
CA LYS A 149 12.53 6.85 -18.61
C LYS A 149 11.14 6.91 -19.27
N ARG A 150 10.36 7.93 -18.91
CA ARG A 150 9.28 8.41 -19.78
C ARG A 150 9.70 9.80 -20.26
N ALA A 151 10.03 9.88 -21.54
CA ALA A 151 10.36 11.12 -22.21
C ALA A 151 9.16 12.08 -22.16
N PRO A 152 9.35 13.39 -21.95
CA PRO A 152 8.26 14.35 -22.01
C PRO A 152 7.78 14.50 -23.46
N ALA A 153 6.47 14.32 -23.65
CA ALA A 153 5.77 14.63 -24.89
C ALA A 153 5.82 16.14 -25.13
N GLN A 154 6.19 16.54 -26.35
CA GLN A 154 6.14 17.91 -26.81
C GLN A 154 4.67 18.36 -26.95
N PRO A 155 4.33 19.60 -26.56
CA PRO A 155 3.02 20.17 -26.84
C PRO A 155 2.94 20.62 -28.30
N GLU A 156 1.96 20.09 -29.01
CA GLU A 156 1.55 20.49 -30.35
C GLU A 156 0.83 21.85 -30.26
N ALA A 157 1.60 22.92 -30.38
CA ALA A 157 1.07 24.28 -30.44
C ALA A 157 0.64 24.61 -31.87
N ALA A 158 -0.67 24.66 -32.07
CA ALA A 158 -1.29 25.37 -33.18
C ALA A 158 -0.92 26.85 -33.12
N ALA A 159 -0.24 27.36 -34.16
CA ALA A 159 -0.12 28.79 -34.39
C ALA A 159 -0.03 29.09 -35.89
N ALA A 160 -1.07 29.75 -36.37
CA ALA A 160 -1.12 30.43 -37.65
C ALA A 160 -0.09 31.57 -37.72
N SER A 161 0.68 31.65 -38.80
CA SER A 161 1.19 32.91 -39.35
C SER A 161 1.37 32.71 -40.86
N ARG A 162 0.44 33.24 -41.67
CA ARG A 162 0.45 34.57 -42.30
C ARG A 162 1.73 34.88 -43.07
N GLY A 163 1.52 35.10 -44.36
CA GLY A 163 2.52 35.37 -45.38
C GLY A 163 3.48 36.52 -45.05
N GLY A 164 4.73 36.32 -45.46
CA GLY A 164 5.77 37.33 -45.51
C GLY A 164 6.57 37.11 -46.78
N ARG A 165 6.47 38.08 -47.68
CA ARG A 165 6.94 38.08 -49.06
C ARG A 165 8.32 38.75 -49.13
N LYS A 166 9.35 38.02 -49.59
CA LYS A 166 10.61 38.45 -50.27
C LYS A 166 11.56 39.39 -49.47
N PRO A 167 12.87 39.53 -49.80
CA PRO A 167 13.52 39.26 -51.10
C PRO A 167 14.84 38.47 -51.08
N ASP A 168 15.08 37.82 -52.23
CA ASP A 168 16.30 37.91 -53.03
C ASP A 168 17.62 38.20 -52.28
N ARG A 169 18.32 37.13 -51.88
CA ARG A 169 19.71 37.23 -51.41
C ARG A 169 20.58 36.24 -52.16
N ARG A 170 21.10 36.76 -53.27
CA ARG A 170 22.43 36.52 -53.86
C ARG A 170 23.13 35.25 -53.38
N VAL A 171 23.14 34.27 -54.29
CA VAL A 171 24.32 33.54 -54.77
C VAL A 171 25.61 33.96 -54.07
N ALA A 172 25.99 33.23 -53.03
CA ALA A 172 27.37 32.95 -52.72
C ALA A 172 27.58 31.48 -53.08
N LEU A 173 28.30 31.26 -54.18
CA LEU A 173 28.94 29.99 -54.47
C LEU A 173 29.96 29.77 -53.36
N ASP A 174 29.56 29.13 -52.27
CA ASP A 174 30.52 28.48 -51.38
C ASP A 174 31.05 27.28 -52.14
N GLU A 175 32.36 27.29 -52.33
CA GLU A 175 33.13 26.21 -52.90
C GLU A 175 32.78 24.90 -52.17
N PRO A 176 32.67 23.76 -52.87
CA PRO A 176 32.64 22.48 -52.19
C PRO A 176 34.00 22.28 -51.52
N GLU A 177 34.14 22.74 -50.27
CA GLU A 177 35.20 22.28 -49.38
C GLU A 177 35.15 20.75 -49.44
N PHE A 178 36.20 20.20 -50.04
CA PHE A 178 36.49 18.79 -50.06
C PHE A 178 36.51 18.32 -48.60
N GLU A 179 35.37 17.86 -48.09
CA GLU A 179 35.33 17.07 -46.87
C GLU A 179 36.22 15.85 -47.14
N GLU A 180 37.46 15.93 -46.65
CA GLU A 180 38.41 14.84 -46.63
C GLU A 180 37.66 13.63 -46.10
N ARG A 181 37.46 12.65 -47.00
CA ARG A 181 36.86 11.35 -46.70
C ARG A 181 37.65 10.73 -45.55
N ARG A 182 37.21 10.99 -44.32
CA ARG A 182 37.81 10.41 -43.12
C ARG A 182 37.84 8.90 -43.35
N PRO A 183 39.03 8.27 -43.32
CA PRO A 183 39.15 6.85 -43.60
C PRO A 183 38.24 6.12 -42.63
N ARG A 184 37.19 5.46 -43.17
CA ARG A 184 36.25 4.63 -42.41
C ARG A 184 37.08 3.65 -41.60
N ARG A 185 37.32 3.97 -40.32
CA ARG A 185 38.01 3.09 -39.37
C ARG A 185 37.19 1.82 -39.33
N ARG A 186 37.73 0.75 -39.92
CA ARG A 186 37.11 -0.57 -39.87
C ARG A 186 36.88 -0.89 -38.39
N PRO A 187 35.62 -1.09 -37.96
CA PRO A 187 35.34 -1.39 -36.56
C PRO A 187 36.17 -2.61 -36.18
N SER A 188 36.89 -2.50 -35.07
CA SER A 188 37.77 -3.56 -34.58
C SER A 188 36.95 -4.83 -34.38
N ARG A 189 37.19 -5.83 -35.23
CA ARG A 189 36.61 -7.17 -35.17
C ARG A 189 36.51 -7.77 -33.75
N PRO A 190 37.46 -7.59 -32.81
CA PRO A 190 37.32 -8.14 -31.46
C PRO A 190 36.12 -7.57 -30.68
N LEU A 191 35.83 -6.26 -30.79
CA LEU A 191 34.71 -5.66 -30.05
C LEU A 191 33.36 -6.23 -30.48
N VAL A 192 33.20 -6.51 -31.77
CA VAL A 192 31.99 -7.14 -32.30
C VAL A 192 31.83 -8.54 -31.72
N VAL A 193 32.90 -9.34 -31.69
CA VAL A 193 32.87 -10.70 -31.11
C VAL A 193 32.51 -10.65 -29.62
N PHE A 194 33.13 -9.76 -28.84
CA PHE A 194 32.79 -9.61 -27.42
C PHE A 194 31.34 -9.17 -27.21
N SER A 195 30.81 -8.28 -28.05
CA SER A 195 29.42 -7.85 -27.96
C SER A 195 28.43 -8.98 -28.24
N VAL A 196 28.72 -9.84 -29.23
CA VAL A 196 27.89 -11.00 -29.57
C VAL A 196 27.92 -12.02 -28.44
N VAL A 197 29.09 -12.31 -27.88
CA VAL A 197 29.23 -13.24 -26.74
C VAL A 197 28.50 -12.68 -25.51
N ALA A 198 28.66 -11.40 -25.21
CA ALA A 198 27.96 -10.75 -24.09
C ALA A 198 26.43 -10.83 -24.27
N LEU A 199 25.92 -10.57 -25.47
CA LEU A 199 24.50 -10.67 -25.77
C LEU A 199 23.99 -12.11 -25.62
N LEU A 200 24.77 -13.11 -26.05
CA LEU A 200 24.44 -14.53 -25.88
C LEU A 200 24.40 -14.92 -24.40
N VAL A 201 25.37 -14.48 -23.59
CA VAL A 201 25.41 -14.71 -22.14
C VAL A 201 24.21 -14.07 -21.44
N VAL A 202 23.92 -12.80 -21.74
CA VAL A 202 22.76 -12.09 -21.16
C VAL A 202 21.46 -12.78 -21.58
N GLY A 203 21.34 -13.17 -22.86
CA GLY A 203 20.17 -13.89 -23.36
C GLY A 203 19.96 -15.25 -22.68
N THR A 204 21.04 -16.00 -22.45
CA THR A 204 20.95 -17.30 -21.75
C THR A 204 20.62 -17.14 -20.27
N VAL A 205 21.18 -16.15 -19.57
CA VAL A 205 20.82 -15.85 -18.18
C VAL A 205 19.37 -15.41 -18.08
N ALA A 206 18.90 -14.51 -18.96
CA ALA A 206 17.51 -14.07 -18.99
C ALA A 206 16.54 -15.23 -19.25
N LEU A 207 16.84 -16.08 -20.24
CA LEU A 207 16.04 -17.27 -20.55
C LEU A 207 16.01 -18.27 -19.39
N ARG A 208 17.15 -18.49 -18.71
CA ARG A 208 17.22 -19.41 -17.56
C ARG A 208 16.43 -18.88 -16.38
N THR A 209 16.55 -17.59 -16.06
CA THR A 209 15.79 -16.95 -14.97
C THR A 209 14.30 -16.97 -15.28
N TRP A 210 13.90 -16.69 -16.52
CA TRP A 210 12.50 -16.76 -16.95
C TRP A 210 11.92 -18.18 -16.86
N ARG A 211 12.67 -19.19 -17.32
CA ARG A 211 12.25 -20.61 -17.16
C ARG A 211 12.16 -21.02 -15.70
N SER A 212 13.13 -20.62 -14.87
CA SER A 212 13.13 -20.92 -13.43
C SER A 212 11.92 -20.29 -12.74
N ARG A 213 11.58 -19.03 -13.07
CA ARG A 213 10.39 -18.36 -12.52
C ARG A 213 9.11 -19.08 -12.96
N ARG A 214 9.01 -19.49 -14.22
CA ARG A 214 7.85 -20.25 -14.72
C ARG A 214 7.65 -21.60 -14.04
N GLN A 215 8.74 -22.28 -13.65
CA GLN A 215 8.67 -23.55 -12.92
C GLN A 215 8.17 -23.40 -11.48
N GLN A 216 8.29 -22.20 -10.88
CA GLN A 216 7.83 -21.95 -9.51
C GLN A 216 6.35 -21.58 -9.43
N TYR A 217 5.74 -21.08 -10.50
CA TYR A 217 4.34 -20.64 -10.49
C TYR A 217 3.32 -21.72 -10.08
N PRO A 218 3.43 -23.00 -10.51
CA PRO A 218 2.49 -24.02 -10.05
C PRO A 218 2.52 -24.21 -8.54
N LEU A 219 3.72 -24.21 -7.93
CA LEU A 219 3.89 -24.34 -6.48
C LEU A 219 3.30 -23.13 -5.74
N VAL A 220 3.50 -21.92 -6.26
CA VAL A 220 2.92 -20.69 -5.65
C VAL A 220 1.39 -20.69 -5.74
N ALA A 221 0.84 -21.16 -6.86
CA ALA A 221 -0.61 -21.30 -7.01
C ALA A 221 -1.19 -22.36 -6.05
N GLU A 222 -0.50 -23.49 -5.90
CA GLU A 222 -0.88 -24.54 -4.96
C GLU A 222 -0.81 -24.04 -3.50
N LEU A 223 0.24 -23.30 -3.13
CA LEU A 223 0.37 -22.69 -1.82
C LEU A 223 -0.78 -21.72 -1.51
N GLY A 224 -1.14 -20.86 -2.47
CA GLY A 224 -2.30 -19.97 -2.32
C GLY A 224 -3.62 -20.73 -2.14
N ARG A 225 -3.79 -21.87 -2.82
CA ARG A 225 -4.98 -22.72 -2.68
C ARG A 225 -5.03 -23.43 -1.33
N VAL A 226 -3.93 -24.04 -0.90
CA VAL A 226 -3.86 -24.91 0.29
C VAL A 226 -3.75 -24.10 1.57
N GLU A 227 -3.01 -22.99 1.58
CA GLU A 227 -2.79 -22.17 2.78
C GLU A 227 -3.54 -20.85 2.71
N GLY A 228 -3.57 -20.20 1.55
CA GLY A 228 -4.18 -18.88 1.38
C GLY A 228 -5.70 -18.86 1.55
N ILE A 229 -6.42 -19.81 0.93
CA ILE A 229 -7.89 -19.89 1.05
C ILE A 229 -8.31 -20.21 2.49
N PRO A 230 -7.71 -21.20 3.19
CA PRO A 230 -8.05 -21.42 4.60
C PRO A 230 -7.65 -20.25 5.52
N ALA A 231 -6.60 -19.49 5.19
CA ALA A 231 -6.28 -18.26 5.94
C ALA A 231 -7.38 -17.20 5.77
N LEU A 232 -7.94 -17.05 4.56
CA LEU A 232 -9.09 -16.17 4.30
C LEU A 232 -10.31 -16.59 5.13
N GLU A 233 -10.64 -17.89 5.15
CA GLU A 233 -11.77 -18.43 5.92
C GLU A 233 -11.59 -18.26 7.44
N ARG A 234 -10.34 -18.23 7.93
CA ARG A 234 -10.02 -18.01 9.36
C ARG A 234 -10.02 -16.54 9.77
N GLY A 235 -10.17 -15.61 8.84
CA GLY A 235 -10.10 -14.16 9.11
C GLY A 235 -8.67 -13.60 9.15
N ASP A 236 -7.64 -14.38 8.79
CA ASP A 236 -6.25 -13.94 8.72
C ASP A 236 -6.00 -13.14 7.42
N PHE A 237 -6.69 -12.01 7.25
CA PHE A 237 -6.78 -11.27 5.97
C PHE A 237 -5.44 -10.79 5.42
N ASP A 238 -4.50 -10.36 6.28
CA ASP A 238 -3.15 -9.96 5.87
C ASP A 238 -2.39 -11.13 5.22
N THR A 239 -2.39 -12.28 5.89
CA THR A 239 -1.70 -13.49 5.42
C THR A 239 -2.38 -14.02 4.15
N ALA A 240 -3.71 -14.07 4.15
CA ALA A 240 -4.50 -14.48 2.99
C ALA A 240 -4.18 -13.60 1.78
N TYR A 241 -4.17 -12.27 1.92
CA TYR A 241 -3.85 -11.35 0.84
C TYR A 241 -2.42 -11.52 0.31
N GLN A 242 -1.43 -11.71 1.20
CA GLN A 242 -0.05 -11.95 0.79
C GLN A 242 0.10 -13.23 -0.04
N LEU A 243 -0.48 -14.35 0.42
CA LEU A 243 -0.41 -15.63 -0.28
C LEU A 243 -1.23 -15.63 -1.57
N LEU A 244 -2.47 -15.15 -1.52
CA LEU A 244 -3.41 -15.20 -2.64
C LEU A 244 -3.06 -14.18 -3.73
N SER A 245 -2.50 -13.01 -3.41
CA SER A 245 -2.05 -12.06 -4.44
C SER A 245 -0.88 -12.61 -5.27
N ALA A 246 0.06 -13.31 -4.62
CA ALA A 246 1.15 -14.01 -5.29
C ALA A 246 0.62 -15.18 -6.14
N ALA A 247 -0.34 -15.95 -5.60
CA ALA A 247 -0.98 -17.06 -6.30
C ALA A 247 -1.80 -16.58 -7.52
N LYS A 248 -2.57 -15.49 -7.41
CA LYS A 248 -3.30 -14.88 -8.53
C LYS A 248 -2.36 -14.49 -9.66
N HIS A 249 -1.26 -13.78 -9.35
CA HIS A 249 -0.26 -13.43 -10.34
C HIS A 249 0.37 -14.67 -11.01
N ALA A 250 0.61 -15.74 -10.25
CA ALA A 250 1.12 -17.00 -10.78
C ALA A 250 0.12 -17.66 -11.73
N VAL A 251 -1.16 -17.72 -11.36
CA VAL A 251 -2.26 -18.25 -12.18
C VAL A 251 -2.41 -17.45 -13.48
N ASP A 252 -2.37 -16.12 -13.42
CA ASP A 252 -2.46 -15.26 -14.60
C ASP A 252 -1.24 -15.40 -15.51
N SER A 253 -0.04 -15.55 -14.94
CA SER A 253 1.21 -15.80 -15.70
C SER A 253 1.22 -17.16 -16.40
N LEU A 254 0.48 -18.14 -15.86
CA LEU A 254 0.29 -19.47 -16.44
C LEU A 254 -0.92 -19.52 -17.40
N GLY A 255 -1.64 -18.42 -17.59
CA GLY A 255 -2.81 -18.36 -18.47
C GLY A 255 -4.00 -19.14 -17.94
N GLY A 256 -4.12 -19.33 -16.62
CA GLY A 256 -5.24 -20.07 -16.01
C GLY A 256 -5.15 -21.60 -16.11
N GLY A 257 -4.04 -22.16 -16.62
CA GLY A 257 -3.87 -23.62 -16.78
C GLY A 257 -3.63 -24.41 -15.48
N VAL A 258 -3.96 -23.85 -14.31
CA VAL A 258 -3.78 -24.49 -12.99
C VAL A 258 -5.13 -24.90 -12.44
N GLU A 259 -5.19 -26.06 -11.80
CA GLU A 259 -6.40 -26.53 -11.11
C GLU A 259 -6.85 -25.51 -10.05
N GLY A 260 -8.13 -25.12 -10.09
CA GLY A 260 -8.69 -24.13 -9.17
C GLY A 260 -8.28 -22.68 -9.45
N ALA A 261 -7.76 -22.38 -10.65
CA ALA A 261 -7.37 -21.03 -11.07
C ALA A 261 -8.43 -19.95 -10.75
N ASP A 262 -9.68 -20.19 -11.08
CA ASP A 262 -10.76 -19.22 -10.87
C ASP A 262 -11.07 -19.02 -9.38
N LYS A 263 -11.04 -20.10 -8.58
CA LYS A 263 -11.20 -20.01 -7.12
C LYS A 263 -10.06 -19.19 -6.48
N ILE A 264 -8.83 -19.37 -6.93
CA ILE A 264 -7.67 -18.59 -6.45
C ILE A 264 -7.83 -17.11 -6.81
N ARG A 265 -8.25 -16.78 -8.04
CA ARG A 265 -8.49 -15.39 -8.46
C ARG A 265 -9.58 -14.74 -7.61
N GLN A 266 -10.71 -15.42 -7.48
CA GLN A 266 -11.85 -14.97 -6.68
C GLN A 266 -11.44 -14.73 -5.22
N ALA A 267 -10.78 -15.71 -4.58
CA ALA A 267 -10.31 -15.58 -3.21
C ALA A 267 -9.27 -14.46 -3.04
N ALA A 268 -8.39 -14.26 -4.03
CA ALA A 268 -7.40 -13.17 -3.99
C ALA A 268 -8.05 -11.79 -4.08
N ASP A 269 -9.09 -11.64 -4.90
CA ASP A 269 -9.83 -10.39 -5.02
C ASP A 269 -10.66 -10.10 -3.76
N GLU A 270 -11.33 -11.12 -3.21
CA GLU A 270 -12.00 -11.04 -1.90
C GLU A 270 -11.02 -10.67 -0.79
N ALA A 271 -9.89 -11.37 -0.65
CA ALA A 271 -8.86 -11.04 0.33
C ALA A 271 -8.34 -9.60 0.16
N GLY A 272 -8.25 -9.11 -1.08
CA GLY A 272 -7.88 -7.74 -1.39
C GLY A 272 -8.92 -6.71 -0.95
N VAL A 273 -10.21 -7.06 -0.95
CA VAL A 273 -11.29 -6.24 -0.34
C VAL A 273 -11.14 -6.28 1.18
N PHE A 274 -11.12 -7.46 1.80
CA PHE A 274 -11.04 -7.63 3.25
C PHE A 274 -9.83 -6.92 3.87
N ASN A 275 -8.65 -7.07 3.26
CA ASN A 275 -7.41 -6.43 3.73
C ASN A 275 -7.41 -4.90 3.62
N SER A 276 -8.28 -4.33 2.79
CA SER A 276 -8.37 -2.88 2.58
C SER A 276 -9.66 -2.27 3.11
N LEU A 277 -10.38 -3.00 3.99
CA LEU A 277 -11.63 -2.53 4.57
C LEU A 277 -11.48 -1.16 5.22
N LEU A 278 -12.50 -0.35 5.01
CA LEU A 278 -12.66 0.95 5.63
C LEU A 278 -12.84 0.76 7.15
N PRO A 279 -12.08 1.47 7.99
CA PRO A 279 -12.19 1.34 9.45
C PRO A 279 -13.46 2.01 10.02
N GLU A 280 -14.10 2.88 9.24
CA GLU A 280 -15.30 3.64 9.60
C GLU A 280 -16.46 3.19 8.72
N THR A 281 -17.70 3.39 9.17
CA THR A 281 -18.89 3.07 8.35
C THR A 281 -19.13 4.14 7.28
N LEU A 282 -19.92 3.84 6.24
CA LEU A 282 -20.27 4.84 5.23
C LEU A 282 -21.12 5.97 5.82
N GLU A 283 -21.90 5.66 6.84
CA GLU A 283 -22.74 6.57 7.61
C GLU A 283 -21.90 7.58 8.39
N ASP A 284 -20.83 7.11 9.03
CA ASP A 284 -19.87 7.97 9.74
C ASP A 284 -19.11 8.87 8.76
N LEU A 285 -18.70 8.33 7.60
CA LEU A 285 -18.11 9.15 6.54
C LEU A 285 -19.08 10.20 6.02
N LEU A 286 -20.36 9.86 5.87
CA LEU A 286 -21.39 10.81 5.44
C LEU A 286 -21.61 11.92 6.46
N ASP A 287 -21.66 11.59 7.76
CA ASP A 287 -21.78 12.61 8.81
C ASP A 287 -20.56 13.55 8.81
N GLN A 288 -19.36 13.03 8.64
CA GLN A 288 -18.14 13.84 8.50
C GLN A 288 -18.15 14.70 7.25
N ALA A 289 -18.57 14.14 6.12
CA ALA A 289 -18.70 14.86 4.86
C ALA A 289 -19.70 16.02 4.98
N ALA A 290 -20.86 15.76 5.58
CA ALA A 290 -21.93 16.74 5.76
C ALA A 290 -21.54 17.91 6.70
N ARG A 291 -20.63 17.67 7.66
CA ARG A 291 -20.10 18.72 8.55
C ARG A 291 -18.95 19.51 7.94
N THR A 292 -18.37 19.02 6.85
CA THR A 292 -17.20 19.60 6.22
C THR A 292 -17.61 20.32 4.93
N ASN A 293 -16.90 21.39 4.56
CA ASN A 293 -17.08 21.98 3.23
C ASN A 293 -16.80 20.92 2.13
N PRO A 294 -17.67 20.77 1.11
CA PRO A 294 -17.47 19.80 0.02
C PRO A 294 -16.09 19.81 -0.65
N GLN A 295 -15.46 20.97 -0.85
CA GLN A 295 -14.12 21.04 -1.45
C GLN A 295 -13.03 20.53 -0.51
N ALA A 296 -13.13 20.87 0.78
CA ALA A 296 -12.20 20.39 1.79
C ALA A 296 -12.36 18.87 2.03
N TRP A 297 -13.61 18.40 2.03
CA TRP A 297 -13.93 16.98 2.12
C TRP A 297 -13.33 16.18 0.97
N ALA A 298 -13.47 16.65 -0.29
CA ALA A 298 -12.95 15.94 -1.45
C ALA A 298 -11.43 15.67 -1.34
N SER A 299 -10.66 16.66 -0.87
CA SER A 299 -9.20 16.50 -0.67
C SER A 299 -8.90 15.50 0.45
N ARG A 300 -9.57 15.62 1.59
CA ARG A 300 -9.41 14.69 2.72
C ARG A 300 -9.77 13.26 2.34
N PHE A 301 -10.83 13.09 1.56
CA PHE A 301 -11.28 11.79 1.09
C PHE A 301 -10.26 11.12 0.17
N GLU A 302 -9.67 11.88 -0.76
CA GLU A 302 -8.60 11.38 -1.64
C GLU A 302 -7.40 10.86 -0.84
N ASP A 303 -6.98 11.60 0.18
CA ASP A 303 -5.80 11.25 1.00
C ASP A 303 -6.04 10.05 1.94
N GLN A 304 -7.25 9.92 2.50
CA GLN A 304 -7.50 8.99 3.62
C GLN A 304 -8.32 7.76 3.23
N TYR A 305 -9.30 7.92 2.34
CA TYR A 305 -10.36 6.95 2.12
C TYR A 305 -10.39 6.39 0.68
N GLN A 306 -9.80 7.09 -0.29
CA GLN A 306 -9.75 6.58 -1.67
C GLN A 306 -9.00 5.25 -1.75
N GLY A 307 -9.62 4.27 -2.41
CA GLY A 307 -9.09 2.92 -2.55
C GLY A 307 -9.33 2.00 -1.36
N ARG A 308 -9.95 2.49 -0.26
CA ARG A 308 -10.45 1.63 0.82
C ARG A 308 -11.69 0.89 0.36
N ALA A 309 -11.86 -0.32 0.86
CA ALA A 309 -12.95 -1.20 0.49
C ALA A 309 -14.13 -1.08 1.48
N VAL A 310 -15.33 -1.25 0.95
CA VAL A 310 -16.56 -1.43 1.72
C VAL A 310 -17.22 -2.72 1.27
N ILE A 311 -17.94 -3.38 2.17
CA ILE A 311 -18.78 -4.55 1.87
C ILE A 311 -20.22 -4.12 2.07
N LEU A 312 -21.05 -4.41 1.08
CA LEU A 312 -22.45 -4.07 1.07
C LEU A 312 -23.26 -5.34 0.90
N ASP A 313 -24.29 -5.46 1.72
CA ASP A 313 -25.35 -6.42 1.57
C ASP A 313 -26.65 -5.67 1.29
N THR A 314 -27.18 -5.88 0.09
CA THR A 314 -28.29 -5.07 -0.42
C THR A 314 -29.08 -5.82 -1.49
N LYS A 315 -30.26 -5.29 -1.80
CA LYS A 315 -31.11 -5.76 -2.89
C LYS A 315 -31.03 -4.81 -4.07
N ILE A 316 -31.05 -5.35 -5.28
CA ILE A 316 -31.12 -4.52 -6.48
C ILE A 316 -32.52 -3.91 -6.59
N LYS A 317 -32.61 -2.58 -6.52
CA LYS A 317 -33.88 -1.83 -6.64
C LYS A 317 -34.24 -1.54 -8.09
N ALA A 318 -33.25 -1.20 -8.90
CA ALA A 318 -33.43 -0.85 -10.32
C ALA A 318 -32.26 -1.36 -11.17
N THR A 319 -32.55 -1.68 -12.43
CA THR A 319 -31.57 -2.09 -13.46
C THR A 319 -31.65 -1.15 -14.66
N PRO A 320 -30.69 -1.19 -15.61
CA PRO A 320 -30.74 -0.39 -16.84
C PRO A 320 -32.00 -0.60 -17.71
N ASP A 321 -32.67 -1.75 -17.56
CA ASP A 321 -33.95 -2.03 -18.23
C ASP A 321 -35.15 -1.36 -17.56
N SER A 322 -34.98 -0.84 -16.35
CA SER A 322 -36.01 -0.10 -15.62
C SER A 322 -36.16 1.34 -16.15
N ALA A 323 -37.21 2.04 -15.69
CA ALA A 323 -37.46 3.43 -16.08
C ALA A 323 -36.30 4.38 -15.77
N GLU A 324 -35.49 4.09 -14.75
CA GLU A 324 -34.34 4.93 -14.35
C GLU A 324 -33.11 4.74 -15.24
N LYS A 325 -33.04 3.66 -16.03
CA LYS A 325 -31.92 3.31 -16.93
C LYS A 325 -30.53 3.23 -16.26
N ARG A 326 -30.51 2.83 -14.98
CA ARG A 326 -29.29 2.66 -14.20
C ARG A 326 -29.44 1.60 -13.13
N TYR A 327 -28.33 1.12 -12.60
CA TYR A 327 -28.32 0.27 -11.42
C TYR A 327 -28.53 1.11 -10.16
N GLU A 328 -29.55 0.77 -9.38
CA GLU A 328 -29.79 1.35 -8.05
C GLU A 328 -29.92 0.21 -7.04
N VAL A 329 -29.24 0.35 -5.91
CA VAL A 329 -29.33 -0.59 -4.78
C VAL A 329 -30.26 -0.04 -3.71
N GLU A 330 -30.95 -0.92 -3.00
CA GLU A 330 -31.75 -0.60 -1.82
C GLU A 330 -30.82 -0.34 -0.61
N TYR A 331 -29.95 0.65 -0.74
CA TYR A 331 -29.07 1.11 0.33
C TYR A 331 -29.01 2.63 0.31
N LEU A 332 -29.63 3.25 1.31
CA LEU A 332 -29.56 4.69 1.52
C LEU A 332 -28.66 4.94 2.73
N VAL A 333 -27.52 5.57 2.49
CA VAL A 333 -26.62 5.97 3.58
C VAL A 333 -27.28 7.13 4.33
N MET A 334 -27.54 6.92 5.62
CA MET A 334 -28.11 7.93 6.53
C MET A 334 -27.29 7.96 7.82
N PRO A 335 -27.03 9.15 8.40
CA PRO A 335 -26.31 9.24 9.66
C PRO A 335 -27.07 8.54 10.80
N LEU A 336 -26.31 7.94 11.72
CA LEU A 336 -26.86 7.28 12.90
C LEU A 336 -27.73 8.25 13.71
N GLY A 337 -28.98 7.86 13.97
CA GLY A 337 -29.95 8.62 14.76
C GLY A 337 -30.99 9.43 13.97
N GLU A 338 -30.80 9.68 12.66
CA GLU A 338 -31.76 10.45 11.85
C GLU A 338 -32.82 9.58 11.15
N ALA A 339 -32.62 8.26 11.07
CA ALA A 339 -33.51 7.33 10.35
C ALA A 339 -34.96 7.34 10.88
N ALA A 340 -35.17 7.62 12.17
CA ALA A 340 -36.50 7.63 12.80
C ALA A 340 -37.38 8.80 12.32
N ASN A 341 -36.78 9.93 11.92
CA ASN A 341 -37.51 11.13 11.56
C ASN A 341 -38.07 11.10 10.12
N PHE A 342 -37.64 10.14 9.30
CA PHE A 342 -37.97 10.12 7.88
C PHE A 342 -39.37 9.55 7.56
N ARG A 343 -39.90 8.62 8.37
CA ARG A 343 -41.19 7.95 8.07
C ARG A 343 -42.43 8.81 8.33
N GLY A 344 -42.29 9.98 8.98
CA GLY A 344 -43.44 10.65 9.60
C GLY A 344 -44.20 11.68 8.78
N ALA A 345 -43.55 12.48 7.91
CA ALA A 345 -44.19 13.75 7.52
C ALA A 345 -43.70 14.37 6.22
N GLY A 346 -43.87 13.71 5.06
CA GLY A 346 -43.84 14.35 3.73
C GLY A 346 -42.68 15.32 3.45
N GLY A 347 -41.57 15.15 4.18
CA GLY A 347 -40.54 16.16 4.34
C GLY A 347 -39.50 16.00 3.25
N ALA A 348 -38.96 17.13 2.80
CA ALA A 348 -37.83 17.15 1.87
C ALA A 348 -36.74 16.18 2.34
N ARG A 349 -36.10 15.48 1.39
CA ARG A 349 -34.97 14.59 1.68
C ARG A 349 -33.92 15.38 2.48
N PRO A 350 -33.43 14.86 3.62
CA PRO A 350 -32.43 15.57 4.38
C PRO A 350 -31.16 15.73 3.53
N GLU A 351 -30.50 16.89 3.66
CA GLU A 351 -29.23 17.23 2.99
C GLU A 351 -28.12 16.19 3.28
N ARG A 352 -28.35 15.31 4.25
CA ARG A 352 -27.46 14.26 4.75
C ARG A 352 -27.84 12.88 4.24
N THR A 353 -28.25 12.79 2.98
CA THR A 353 -28.47 11.51 2.31
C THR A 353 -27.40 11.31 1.25
N ALA A 354 -26.84 10.10 1.19
CA ALA A 354 -25.98 9.70 0.09
C ALA A 354 -26.63 8.62 -0.76
N ARG A 355 -26.47 8.75 -2.08
CA ARG A 355 -26.80 7.71 -3.05
C ARG A 355 -25.52 7.03 -3.52
N ILE A 356 -25.61 5.72 -3.76
CA ILE A 356 -24.54 4.94 -4.38
C ILE A 356 -24.76 4.94 -5.88
N ASP A 357 -23.79 5.44 -6.63
CA ASP A 357 -23.79 5.49 -8.09
C ASP A 357 -22.98 4.30 -8.64
N LEU A 358 -23.66 3.47 -9.44
CA LEU A 358 -23.16 2.19 -9.96
C LEU A 358 -23.07 2.17 -11.50
N ASP A 359 -23.23 3.31 -12.17
CA ASP A 359 -23.31 3.39 -13.63
C ASP A 359 -22.04 2.82 -14.32
N ASP A 360 -20.87 3.15 -13.78
CA ASP A 360 -19.56 2.71 -14.29
C ASP A 360 -19.03 1.43 -13.60
N PHE A 361 -19.85 0.71 -12.85
CA PHE A 361 -19.39 -0.43 -12.05
C PHE A 361 -19.39 -1.73 -12.87
N GLU A 362 -18.21 -2.17 -13.33
CA GLU A 362 -18.07 -3.31 -14.26
C GLU A 362 -18.62 -4.63 -13.71
N LEU A 363 -18.60 -4.83 -12.38
CA LEU A 363 -19.15 -6.04 -11.76
C LEU A 363 -20.62 -6.27 -12.14
N PHE A 364 -21.43 -5.22 -12.14
CA PHE A 364 -22.87 -5.32 -12.43
C PHE A 364 -23.14 -5.34 -13.93
N GLN A 365 -22.30 -4.68 -14.73
CA GLN A 365 -22.37 -4.78 -16.19
C GLN A 365 -22.06 -6.20 -16.67
N LEU A 366 -21.17 -6.93 -15.99
CA LEU A 366 -20.82 -8.31 -16.34
C LEU A 366 -21.79 -9.35 -15.79
N ALA A 367 -22.32 -9.13 -14.59
CA ALA A 367 -23.20 -10.10 -13.92
C ALA A 367 -24.68 -9.93 -14.27
N GLU A 368 -25.09 -8.74 -14.72
CA GLU A 368 -26.46 -8.39 -15.08
C GLU A 368 -27.50 -8.81 -14.00
N PRO A 369 -27.34 -8.39 -12.73
CA PRO A 369 -28.25 -8.80 -11.67
C PRO A 369 -29.66 -8.23 -11.91
N LYS A 370 -30.69 -8.96 -11.48
CA LYS A 370 -32.10 -8.61 -11.69
C LYS A 370 -32.65 -7.81 -10.52
N VAL A 371 -33.72 -7.05 -10.77
CA VAL A 371 -34.45 -6.36 -9.71
C VAL A 371 -34.97 -7.36 -8.68
N GLY A 372 -34.68 -7.09 -7.40
CA GLY A 372 -35.01 -7.96 -6.27
C GLY A 372 -33.91 -8.95 -5.88
N ASP A 373 -32.87 -9.13 -6.69
CA ASP A 373 -31.75 -10.01 -6.34
C ASP A 373 -31.02 -9.46 -5.12
N HIS A 374 -30.75 -10.35 -4.17
CA HIS A 374 -29.94 -10.09 -3.00
C HIS A 374 -28.47 -10.32 -3.33
N VAL A 375 -27.64 -9.31 -3.15
CA VAL A 375 -26.23 -9.36 -3.52
C VAL A 375 -25.36 -8.89 -2.37
N VAL A 376 -24.35 -9.69 -2.05
CA VAL A 376 -23.26 -9.32 -1.15
C VAL A 376 -22.01 -9.08 -1.99
N PHE A 377 -21.51 -7.85 -1.99
CA PHE A 377 -20.34 -7.50 -2.77
C PHE A 377 -19.41 -6.54 -2.03
N GLY A 378 -18.12 -6.68 -2.30
CA GLY A 378 -17.09 -5.76 -1.88
C GLY A 378 -16.67 -4.85 -3.02
N ALA A 379 -16.41 -3.57 -2.72
CA ALA A 379 -15.92 -2.62 -3.71
C ALA A 379 -15.01 -1.57 -3.08
N ARG A 380 -14.07 -1.02 -3.85
CA ARG A 380 -13.19 0.07 -3.40
C ARG A 380 -13.78 1.43 -3.73
N LEU A 381 -13.69 2.35 -2.79
CA LEU A 381 -14.15 3.72 -2.93
C LEU A 381 -13.30 4.48 -3.95
N ALA A 382 -13.94 5.10 -4.93
CA ALA A 382 -13.29 5.97 -5.93
C ALA A 382 -13.52 7.46 -5.62
N GLN A 383 -14.76 7.81 -5.25
CA GLN A 383 -15.20 9.19 -5.09
C GLN A 383 -16.34 9.28 -4.07
N PHE A 384 -16.33 10.32 -3.25
CA PHE A 384 -17.42 10.66 -2.34
C PHE A 384 -17.60 12.18 -2.38
N GLN A 385 -18.58 12.66 -3.15
CA GLN A 385 -18.74 14.09 -3.44
C GLN A 385 -20.20 14.53 -3.35
N PHE A 386 -20.40 15.81 -3.04
CA PHE A 386 -21.72 16.42 -3.00
C PHE A 386 -22.17 16.81 -4.41
N ASP A 387 -23.31 16.27 -4.85
CA ASP A 387 -23.93 16.62 -6.11
C ASP A 387 -24.88 17.80 -5.88
N ALA A 388 -24.42 19.01 -6.21
CA ALA A 388 -25.18 20.23 -6.04
C ALA A 388 -26.48 20.27 -6.86
N ALA A 389 -26.56 19.52 -7.97
CA ALA A 389 -27.78 19.46 -8.77
C ALA A 389 -28.84 18.57 -8.12
N GLY A 390 -28.40 17.47 -7.50
CA GLY A 390 -29.27 16.53 -6.78
C GLY A 390 -29.55 16.89 -5.32
N GLY A 391 -28.78 17.81 -4.73
CA GLY A 391 -28.85 18.14 -3.31
C GLY A 391 -28.52 16.94 -2.40
N SER A 392 -27.69 16.02 -2.90
CA SER A 392 -27.38 14.76 -2.22
C SER A 392 -25.92 14.39 -2.41
N TRP A 393 -25.37 13.65 -1.46
CA TRP A 393 -24.04 13.07 -1.63
C TRP A 393 -24.06 11.88 -2.57
N VAL A 394 -22.97 11.67 -3.31
CA VAL A 394 -22.81 10.56 -4.26
C VAL A 394 -21.55 9.80 -3.93
N VAL A 395 -21.70 8.51 -3.69
CA VAL A 395 -20.59 7.56 -3.48
C VAL A 395 -20.40 6.76 -4.76
N ARG A 396 -19.17 6.72 -5.28
CA ARG A 396 -18.79 5.92 -6.44
C ARG A 396 -17.68 4.95 -6.09
N PHE A 397 -17.74 3.77 -6.71
CA PHE A 397 -16.72 2.75 -6.58
C PHE A 397 -15.74 2.76 -7.76
N GLN A 398 -14.57 2.18 -7.56
CA GLN A 398 -13.62 1.98 -8.65
C GLN A 398 -14.20 0.91 -9.59
N PRO A 399 -14.33 1.19 -10.90
CA PRO A 399 -15.03 0.32 -11.87
C PRO A 399 -14.65 -1.16 -11.81
N LYS A 400 -13.35 -1.44 -11.62
CA LYS A 400 -12.74 -2.79 -11.66
C LYS A 400 -12.49 -3.42 -10.29
N SER A 401 -12.94 -2.77 -9.22
CA SER A 401 -12.66 -3.22 -7.85
C SER A 401 -13.75 -4.09 -7.25
N GLY A 402 -14.88 -4.24 -7.95
CA GLY A 402 -16.01 -5.00 -7.47
C GLY A 402 -15.73 -6.49 -7.44
N VAL A 403 -16.12 -7.14 -6.34
CA VAL A 403 -16.12 -8.59 -6.23
C VAL A 403 -17.36 -9.05 -5.47
N PHE A 404 -18.05 -10.09 -5.94
CA PHE A 404 -19.07 -10.76 -5.14
C PHE A 404 -18.40 -11.56 -4.04
N ILE A 405 -18.93 -11.52 -2.82
CA ILE A 405 -18.35 -12.28 -1.71
C ILE A 405 -18.89 -13.70 -1.76
N GLN A 406 -18.01 -14.69 -1.91
CA GLN A 406 -18.37 -16.11 -1.89
C GLN A 406 -17.91 -16.82 -0.60
N HIS A 407 -16.90 -16.28 0.09
CA HIS A 407 -16.38 -16.89 1.33
C HIS A 407 -17.14 -16.35 2.55
N ASN A 408 -18.36 -16.82 2.78
CA ASN A 408 -19.21 -16.34 3.90
C ASN A 408 -18.55 -16.48 5.28
N LYS A 409 -17.70 -17.49 5.51
CA LYS A 409 -16.94 -17.62 6.76
C LYS A 409 -16.05 -16.42 7.06
N ALA A 410 -15.51 -15.79 6.01
CA ALA A 410 -14.72 -14.56 6.15
C ALA A 410 -15.59 -13.36 6.59
N LEU A 411 -16.88 -13.36 6.24
CA LEU A 411 -17.82 -12.35 6.75
C LEU A 411 -18.19 -12.65 8.21
N GLU A 412 -18.43 -13.92 8.55
CA GLU A 412 -18.75 -14.34 9.91
C GLU A 412 -17.64 -13.97 10.91
N THR A 413 -16.36 -14.08 10.51
CA THR A 413 -15.22 -13.64 11.36
C THR A 413 -15.18 -12.13 11.58
N LEU A 414 -15.82 -11.34 10.72
CA LEU A 414 -16.03 -9.90 10.90
C LEU A 414 -17.30 -9.58 11.72
N GLY A 415 -18.02 -10.59 12.22
CA GLY A 415 -19.24 -10.41 12.98
C GLY A 415 -20.50 -10.20 12.12
N TRP A 416 -20.45 -10.51 10.83
CA TRP A 416 -21.65 -10.51 9.99
C TRP A 416 -22.57 -11.69 10.36
N PRO A 417 -23.90 -11.51 10.28
CA PRO A 417 -24.84 -12.60 10.55
C PRO A 417 -24.61 -13.75 9.57
N SER A 418 -24.70 -14.98 10.06
CA SER A 418 -24.54 -16.13 9.17
C SER A 418 -25.74 -16.18 8.22
N ALA A 419 -25.54 -16.64 6.99
CA ALA A 419 -26.64 -16.79 6.03
C ALA A 419 -27.74 -17.73 6.54
N ALA A 420 -27.42 -18.61 7.48
CA ALA A 420 -28.39 -19.50 8.14
C ALA A 420 -29.35 -18.72 9.07
N ASP A 421 -28.88 -17.63 9.69
CA ASP A 421 -29.69 -16.82 10.60
C ASP A 421 -30.73 -15.98 9.85
N VAL A 422 -30.39 -15.51 8.65
CA VAL A 422 -31.28 -14.65 7.83
C VAL A 422 -32.48 -15.41 7.26
N VAL A 423 -32.34 -16.72 7.03
CA VAL A 423 -33.44 -17.57 6.50
C VAL A 423 -34.40 -18.01 7.61
N ALA A 424 -34.02 -17.86 8.88
CA ALA A 424 -34.78 -18.31 10.04
C ALA A 424 -35.83 -17.30 10.56
N GLU A 425 -36.26 -16.31 9.76
CA GLU A 425 -37.56 -15.66 9.96
C GLU A 425 -38.66 -16.30 9.09
N PRO A 426 -39.22 -17.46 9.50
CA PRO A 426 -40.44 -17.98 8.91
C PRO A 426 -41.63 -17.19 9.47
N GLY A 427 -42.18 -16.29 8.68
CA GLY A 427 -43.58 -15.87 8.79
C GLY A 427 -43.96 -15.10 10.06
N GLY A 428 -43.87 -13.77 9.97
CA GLY A 428 -44.84 -12.91 10.64
C GLY A 428 -46.17 -12.92 9.86
N PRO A 429 -47.32 -12.99 10.54
CA PRO A 429 -48.64 -13.44 10.04
C PRO A 429 -49.28 -12.62 8.92
#